data_AF-A0A1F1EF33-F1
#
_entry.id   AF-A0A1F1EF33-F1
#
_cell.length_a   1.000
_cell.length_b   1.000
_cell.length_c   1.000
_cell.angle_alpha   90.00
_cell.angle_beta   90.00
_cell.angle_gamma   90.00
#
_symmetry.space_group_name_H-M   'P 1'
#
loop_
_entity.id
_entity.type
_entity.pdbx_description
1 polymer ?
#
loop_
_entity_poly.entity_id
_entity_poly.type
_entity_poly.pdbx_seq_one_letter_code
_entity_poly.pdbx_strand_id
1 'polypeptide(L)'
;MIAAAGPIFSLLSGIICSLLQPRRLVWIWFSFASIMEGVCYFVITPAGAGDTATVVDALGWPAWVQLVMCAVGVAGMFATAWHFAPYIKRFAGDDRKAQWAMAFWPWLIGAAAMCALQLLYVAVSDVSLSIGEKILVGISDFGVLTFAPMGFIFRGRWSEVEQEPLRTNLIGGIIVLVALITVNIWIST
;
A
#
# COMPACT_ATOMS: atom_id res chain seq x y z
N MET A 1 -9.10 12.77 16.39
CA MET A 1 -9.83 11.96 15.37
C MET A 1 -9.27 12.10 13.96
N ILE A 2 -8.48 13.14 13.61
CA ILE A 2 -7.87 13.26 12.27
C ILE A 2 -6.90 12.12 11.97
N ALA A 3 -6.08 11.69 12.94
CA ALA A 3 -5.11 10.60 12.76
C ALA A 3 -5.74 9.31 12.21
N ALA A 4 -6.90 8.89 12.72
CA ALA A 4 -7.55 7.66 12.23
C ALA A 4 -8.02 7.73 10.75
N ALA A 5 -8.09 8.92 10.14
CA ALA A 5 -8.62 9.09 8.80
C ALA A 5 -7.77 8.37 7.74
N GLY A 6 -6.44 8.47 7.81
CA GLY A 6 -5.53 7.79 6.88
C GLY A 6 -5.70 6.27 6.89
N PRO A 7 -5.53 5.59 8.03
CA PRO A 7 -5.71 4.14 8.14
C PRO A 7 -7.10 3.67 7.70
N ILE A 8 -8.17 4.36 8.14
CA ILE A 8 -9.55 3.97 7.83
C ILE A 8 -9.84 4.17 6.34
N PHE A 9 -9.48 5.32 5.78
CA PHE A 9 -9.69 5.60 4.36
C PHE A 9 -8.96 4.58 3.48
N SER A 10 -7.70 4.30 3.79
CA SER A 10 -6.89 3.35 3.04
C SER A 10 -7.49 1.93 3.08
N LEU A 11 -7.84 1.42 4.26
CA LEU A 11 -8.48 0.11 4.37
C LEU A 11 -9.82 0.05 3.62
N LEU A 12 -10.72 1.00 3.86
CA LEU A 12 -12.06 0.96 3.29
C LEU A 12 -12.05 1.16 1.78
N SER A 13 -11.32 2.16 1.29
CA SER A 13 -11.25 2.41 -0.16
C SER A 13 -10.60 1.26 -0.91
N GLY A 14 -9.54 0.68 -0.33
CA GLY A 14 -8.89 -0.52 -0.85
C GLY A 14 -9.81 -1.73 -0.90
N ILE A 15 -10.48 -2.06 0.21
CA ILE A 15 -11.43 -3.19 0.32
C ILE A 15 -12.61 -3.01 -0.64
N ILE A 16 -13.25 -1.84 -0.62
CA ILE A 16 -14.39 -1.55 -1.50
C ILE A 16 -13.97 -1.71 -2.96
N CYS A 17 -12.82 -1.13 -3.35
CA CYS A 17 -12.32 -1.26 -4.71
C CYS A 17 -12.04 -2.73 -5.06
N SER A 18 -11.50 -3.52 -4.14
CA SER A 18 -11.19 -4.95 -4.35
C SER A 18 -12.46 -5.78 -4.56
N LEU A 19 -13.51 -5.51 -3.77
CA LEU A 19 -14.81 -6.16 -3.88
C LEU A 19 -15.49 -5.87 -5.23
N LEU A 20 -15.21 -4.72 -5.84
CA LEU A 20 -15.68 -4.38 -7.19
C LEU A 20 -14.91 -5.10 -8.31
N GLN A 21 -13.90 -5.91 -7.98
CA GLN A 21 -13.09 -6.72 -8.89
C GLN A 21 -12.54 -5.90 -10.08
N PRO A 22 -11.63 -4.96 -9.82
CA PRO A 22 -11.17 -4.02 -10.83
C PRO A 22 -10.45 -4.76 -11.96
N ARG A 23 -10.76 -4.38 -13.21
CA ARG A 23 -10.13 -4.96 -14.41
C ARG A 23 -9.09 -4.03 -15.05
N ARG A 24 -8.99 -2.79 -14.58
CA ARG A 24 -8.01 -1.82 -15.05
C ARG A 24 -6.81 -1.81 -14.12
N LEU A 25 -5.61 -1.82 -14.69
CA LEU A 25 -4.36 -1.91 -13.94
C LEU A 25 -4.26 -0.85 -12.81
N VAL A 26 -4.64 0.39 -13.11
CA VAL A 26 -4.63 1.49 -12.13
C VAL A 26 -5.51 1.20 -10.90
N TRP A 27 -6.69 0.61 -11.11
CA TRP A 27 -7.63 0.32 -10.02
C TRP A 27 -7.26 -0.95 -9.26
N ILE A 28 -6.65 -1.92 -9.94
CA ILE A 28 -6.05 -3.08 -9.27
C ILE A 28 -4.96 -2.59 -8.31
N TRP A 29 -3.98 -1.83 -8.82
CA TRP A 29 -2.88 -1.33 -8.00
C TRP A 29 -3.35 -0.39 -6.89
N PHE A 30 -4.27 0.54 -7.19
CA PHE A 30 -4.87 1.41 -6.18
C PHE A 30 -5.53 0.59 -5.06
N SER A 31 -6.35 -0.40 -5.40
CA SER A 31 -7.03 -1.24 -4.41
C SER A 31 -6.06 -1.92 -3.47
N PHE A 32 -5.09 -2.67 -4.00
CA PHE A 32 -4.19 -3.47 -3.18
C PHE A 32 -3.13 -2.63 -2.45
N ALA A 33 -2.63 -1.55 -3.07
CA ALA A 33 -1.75 -0.62 -2.38
C ALA A 33 -2.50 0.08 -1.23
N SER A 34 -3.76 0.45 -1.41
CA SER A 34 -4.56 1.09 -0.37
C SER A 34 -4.91 0.16 0.79
N ILE A 35 -5.21 -1.13 0.52
CA ILE A 35 -5.31 -2.13 1.59
C ILE A 35 -3.97 -2.25 2.33
N MET A 36 -2.87 -2.39 1.59
CA MET A 36 -1.56 -2.59 2.18
C MET A 36 -1.10 -1.39 3.02
N GLU A 37 -1.36 -0.17 2.57
CA GLU A 37 -1.15 1.07 3.32
C GLU A 37 -1.86 1.01 4.68
N GLY A 38 -3.17 0.73 4.66
CA GLY A 38 -3.98 0.61 5.87
C GLY A 38 -3.48 -0.48 6.83
N VAL A 39 -2.95 -1.57 6.28
CA VAL A 39 -2.33 -2.66 7.03
C VAL A 39 -0.97 -2.26 7.62
N CYS A 40 -0.13 -1.56 6.87
CA CYS A 40 1.19 -1.10 7.31
C CYS A 40 1.10 -0.19 8.54
N TYR A 41 0.06 0.65 8.63
CA TYR A 41 -0.22 1.44 9.83
C TYR A 41 -0.33 0.58 11.11
N PHE A 42 -0.93 -0.61 11.03
CA PHE A 42 -0.99 -1.53 12.17
C PHE A 42 0.39 -2.15 12.48
N VAL A 43 1.18 -2.46 11.45
CA VAL A 43 2.52 -3.06 11.61
C VAL A 43 3.45 -2.14 12.40
N ILE A 44 3.43 -0.84 12.10
CA ILE A 44 4.32 0.15 12.74
C ILE A 44 3.80 0.68 14.08
N THR A 45 2.56 0.35 14.47
CA THR A 45 1.93 0.86 15.69
C THR A 45 2.80 0.68 16.95
N PRO A 46 3.43 -0.49 17.22
CA PRO A 46 4.30 -0.68 18.39
C PRO A 46 5.56 0.19 18.42
N ALA A 47 5.97 0.72 17.28
CA ALA A 47 7.15 1.57 17.17
C ALA A 47 6.85 3.03 17.56
N GLY A 48 5.61 3.33 17.96
CA GLY A 48 5.21 4.68 18.37
C GLY A 48 5.10 5.67 17.21
N ALA A 49 5.08 5.20 15.96
CA ALA A 49 5.06 6.05 14.79
C ALA A 49 3.78 5.91 13.97
N GLY A 50 3.40 7.01 13.33
CA GLY A 50 2.26 7.09 12.44
C GLY A 50 0.92 7.31 13.15
N ASP A 51 -0.11 7.43 12.33
CA ASP A 51 -1.44 7.80 12.76
C ASP A 51 -2.06 6.84 13.77
N THR A 52 -1.81 5.53 13.60
CA THR A 52 -2.40 4.52 14.46
C THR A 52 -1.77 4.51 15.85
N ALA A 53 -0.45 4.71 15.95
CA ALA A 53 0.22 4.90 17.24
C ALA A 53 -0.35 6.12 17.98
N THR A 54 -0.54 7.24 17.26
CA THR A 54 -1.16 8.45 17.82
C THR A 54 -2.56 8.19 18.38
N VAL A 55 -3.38 7.36 17.71
CA VAL A 55 -4.71 6.97 18.21
C VAL A 55 -4.62 6.10 19.46
N VAL A 56 -3.75 5.09 19.45
CA VAL A 56 -3.56 4.17 20.58
C VAL A 56 -3.09 4.93 21.83
N ASP A 57 -2.13 5.84 21.67
CA ASP A 57 -1.59 6.65 22.76
C ASP A 57 -2.68 7.58 23.33
N ALA A 58 -3.48 8.20 22.47
CA ALA A 58 -4.60 9.04 22.90
C ALA A 58 -5.69 8.26 23.65
N LEU A 59 -5.87 6.97 23.34
CA LEU A 59 -6.81 6.08 24.02
C LEU A 59 -6.22 5.45 25.30
N GLY A 60 -4.92 5.68 25.59
CA GLY A 60 -4.22 5.09 26.72
C GLY A 60 -4.16 3.57 26.64
N TRP A 61 -4.13 3.00 25.43
CA TRP A 61 -4.14 1.55 25.26
C TRP A 61 -2.78 0.93 25.61
N PRO A 62 -2.77 -0.22 26.31
CA PRO A 62 -1.54 -0.85 26.77
C PRO A 62 -0.74 -1.47 25.62
N ALA A 63 0.58 -1.64 25.83
CA ALA A 63 1.51 -2.13 24.80
C ALA A 63 1.12 -3.47 24.16
N TRP A 64 0.46 -4.37 24.89
CA TRP A 64 0.01 -5.64 24.32
C TRP A 64 -1.02 -5.45 23.20
N VAL A 65 -1.85 -4.40 23.25
CA VAL A 65 -2.80 -4.08 22.18
C VAL A 65 -2.04 -3.70 20.91
N GLN A 66 -0.97 -2.90 21.04
CA GLN A 66 -0.12 -2.52 19.91
C GLN A 66 0.53 -3.76 19.27
N LEU A 67 1.02 -4.70 20.08
CA LEU A 67 1.59 -5.96 19.59
C LEU A 67 0.55 -6.81 18.85
N VAL A 68 -0.68 -6.87 19.36
CA VAL A 68 -1.79 -7.54 18.66
C VAL A 68 -2.09 -6.86 17.33
N MET A 69 -2.13 -5.53 17.29
CA MET A 69 -2.33 -4.76 16.05
C MET A 69 -1.21 -5.07 15.05
N CYS A 70 0.05 -5.10 15.48
CA CYS A 70 1.17 -5.49 14.62
C CYS A 70 1.03 -6.91 14.07
N ALA A 71 0.64 -7.88 14.90
CA ALA A 71 0.37 -9.24 14.44
C ALA A 71 -0.76 -9.30 13.40
N VAL A 72 -1.84 -8.54 13.61
CA VAL A 72 -2.94 -8.38 12.65
C VAL A 72 -2.44 -7.71 11.36
N GLY A 73 -1.58 -6.70 11.46
CA GLY A 73 -0.94 -6.04 10.34
C GLY A 73 -0.12 -7.02 9.50
N VAL A 74 0.78 -7.77 10.12
CA VAL A 74 1.59 -8.78 9.42
C VAL A 74 0.69 -9.82 8.73
N ALA A 75 -0.32 -10.34 9.42
CA ALA A 75 -1.29 -11.26 8.81
C ALA A 75 -2.04 -10.61 7.62
N GLY A 76 -2.41 -9.33 7.76
CA GLY A 76 -3.02 -8.52 6.70
C GLY A 76 -2.13 -8.37 5.46
N MET A 77 -0.80 -8.26 5.62
CA MET A 77 0.13 -8.18 4.49
C MET A 77 0.10 -9.46 3.67
N PHE A 78 0.15 -10.62 4.35
CA PHE A 78 0.04 -11.93 3.69
C PHE A 78 -1.34 -12.14 3.07
N ALA A 79 -2.41 -11.74 3.75
CA ALA A 79 -3.78 -11.83 3.22
C ALA A 79 -3.96 -10.97 1.95
N THR A 80 -3.39 -9.76 1.93
CA THR A 80 -3.43 -8.85 0.78
C THR A 80 -2.68 -9.45 -0.41
N ALA A 81 -1.46 -9.96 -0.18
CA ALA A 81 -0.68 -10.64 -1.21
C ALA A 81 -1.35 -11.93 -1.72
N TRP A 82 -1.95 -12.71 -0.82
CA TRP A 82 -2.73 -13.90 -1.15
C TRP A 82 -3.94 -13.56 -2.03
N HIS A 83 -4.62 -12.45 -1.74
CA HIS A 83 -5.77 -11.99 -2.52
C HIS A 83 -5.36 -11.36 -3.86
N PHE A 84 -4.16 -10.77 -3.95
CA PHE A 84 -3.60 -10.25 -5.19
C PHE A 84 -3.10 -11.36 -6.13
N ALA A 85 -2.61 -12.48 -5.60
CA ALA A 85 -1.97 -13.53 -6.40
C ALA A 85 -2.79 -14.04 -7.61
N PRO A 86 -4.12 -14.26 -7.51
CA PRO A 86 -4.96 -14.61 -8.66
C PRO A 86 -4.93 -13.56 -9.79
N TYR A 87 -4.78 -12.27 -9.48
CA TYR A 87 -4.75 -11.20 -10.48
C TYR A 87 -3.53 -11.31 -11.38
N ILE A 88 -2.38 -11.73 -10.83
CA ILE A 88 -1.15 -11.97 -11.60
C ILE A 88 -1.43 -12.98 -12.71
N LYS A 89 -1.99 -14.15 -12.35
CA LYS A 89 -2.33 -15.18 -13.32
C LYS A 89 -3.43 -14.72 -14.28
N ARG A 90 -4.51 -14.12 -13.76
CA ARG A 90 -5.66 -13.66 -14.55
C ARG A 90 -5.22 -12.75 -15.70
N PHE A 91 -4.33 -11.80 -15.44
CA PHE A 91 -4.04 -10.76 -16.43
C PHE A 91 -2.70 -10.95 -17.15
N ALA A 92 -1.76 -11.70 -16.58
CA ALA A 92 -0.45 -11.96 -17.19
C ALA A 92 -0.28 -13.39 -17.73
N GLY A 93 -1.20 -14.31 -17.43
CA GLY A 93 -1.12 -15.70 -17.86
C GLY A 93 0.11 -16.42 -17.30
N ASP A 94 0.66 -17.36 -18.08
CA ASP A 94 1.84 -18.15 -17.72
C ASP A 94 3.18 -17.53 -18.13
N ASP A 95 3.16 -16.46 -18.93
CA ASP A 95 4.39 -15.81 -19.35
C ASP A 95 5.06 -15.08 -18.18
N ARG A 96 6.27 -15.52 -17.82
CA ARG A 96 7.04 -14.94 -16.72
C ARG A 96 7.33 -13.46 -16.93
N LYS A 97 7.58 -13.02 -18.18
CA LYS A 97 7.87 -11.61 -18.47
C LYS A 97 6.64 -10.74 -18.21
N ALA A 98 5.47 -11.17 -18.67
CA ALA A 98 4.20 -10.51 -18.38
C ALA A 98 3.90 -10.48 -16.87
N GLN A 99 4.14 -11.57 -16.14
CA GLN A 99 3.93 -11.61 -14.69
C GLN A 99 4.83 -10.60 -13.96
N TRP A 100 6.09 -10.48 -14.39
CA TRP A 100 7.02 -9.50 -13.84
C TRP A 100 6.64 -8.07 -14.18
N ALA A 101 6.19 -7.82 -15.41
CA ALA A 101 5.66 -6.52 -15.83
C ALA A 101 4.41 -6.12 -15.04
N MET A 102 3.61 -7.09 -14.61
CA MET A 102 2.41 -6.85 -13.82
C MET A 102 2.70 -6.58 -12.34
N ALA A 103 3.66 -7.28 -11.72
CA ALA A 103 3.82 -7.30 -10.26
C ALA A 103 5.21 -6.85 -9.77
N PHE A 104 6.29 -7.25 -10.44
CA PHE A 104 7.65 -7.02 -9.94
C PHE A 104 8.21 -5.66 -10.35
N TRP A 105 8.17 -5.32 -11.63
CA TRP A 105 8.68 -4.05 -12.13
C TRP A 105 7.93 -2.84 -11.58
N PRO A 106 6.59 -2.84 -11.50
CA PRO A 106 5.88 -1.70 -10.92
C PRO A 106 6.15 -1.56 -9.42
N TRP A 107 6.38 -2.66 -8.68
CA TRP A 107 6.83 -2.60 -7.30
C TRP A 107 8.20 -1.92 -7.19
N LEU A 108 9.18 -2.35 -7.98
CA LEU A 108 10.53 -1.79 -7.91
C LEU A 108 10.56 -0.30 -8.27
N ILE A 109 9.87 0.07 -9.35
CA ILE A 109 9.78 1.47 -9.81
C ILE A 109 8.98 2.30 -8.81
N GLY A 110 7.83 1.79 -8.36
CA GLY A 110 6.97 2.48 -7.41
C GLY A 110 7.66 2.70 -6.06
N ALA A 111 8.38 1.70 -5.56
CA ALA A 111 9.15 1.82 -4.32
C ALA A 111 10.27 2.87 -4.44
N ALA A 112 10.98 2.92 -5.58
CA ALA A 112 11.96 3.97 -5.83
C ALA A 112 11.30 5.37 -5.90
N ALA A 113 10.13 5.48 -6.54
CA ALA A 113 9.38 6.73 -6.62
C ALA A 113 8.86 7.18 -5.24
N MET A 114 8.37 6.25 -4.41
CA MET A 114 7.93 6.53 -3.04
C MET A 114 9.10 6.99 -2.18
N CYS A 115 10.26 6.33 -2.25
CA CYS A 115 11.47 6.78 -1.56
C CYS A 115 11.87 8.20 -1.99
N ALA A 116 11.86 8.50 -3.28
CA ALA A 116 12.18 9.83 -3.79
C ALA A 116 11.17 10.89 -3.31
N LEU A 117 9.88 10.55 -3.32
CA LEU A 117 8.81 11.42 -2.84
C LEU A 117 8.93 11.68 -1.34
N GLN A 118 9.27 10.65 -0.55
CA GLN A 118 9.48 10.78 0.89
C GLN A 118 10.69 11.65 1.22
N LEU A 119 11.80 11.50 0.48
CA LEU A 119 12.95 12.39 0.60
C LEU A 119 12.59 13.84 0.26
N LEU A 120 11.75 14.05 -0.76
CA LEU A 120 11.25 15.37 -1.10
C LEU A 120 10.38 15.96 0.03
N TYR A 121 9.46 15.18 0.60
CA TYR A 121 8.65 15.64 1.73
C TYR A 121 9.51 16.01 2.93
N VAL A 122 10.50 15.18 3.28
CA VAL A 122 11.45 15.48 4.36
C VAL A 122 12.23 16.78 4.10
N ALA A 123 12.52 17.09 2.84
CA ALA A 123 13.25 18.30 2.46
C ALA A 123 12.37 19.58 2.46
N VAL A 124 11.06 19.44 2.25
CA VAL A 124 10.14 20.59 2.07
C VAL A 124 9.22 20.81 3.28
N SER A 125 8.96 19.80 4.11
CA SER A 125 8.03 19.92 5.25
C SER A 125 8.65 20.69 6.43
N ASP A 126 7.89 21.62 7.00
CA ASP A 126 8.21 22.26 8.29
C ASP A 126 7.96 21.36 9.52
N VAL A 127 7.50 20.11 9.29
CA VAL A 127 7.17 19.17 10.36
C VAL A 127 8.46 18.64 11.01
N SER A 128 8.61 18.93 12.30
CA SER A 128 9.73 18.48 13.13
C SER A 128 9.57 17.02 13.58
N LEU A 129 9.64 16.07 12.63
CA LEU A 129 9.78 14.66 12.97
C LEU A 129 11.22 14.35 13.39
N SER A 130 11.38 13.48 14.39
CA SER A 130 12.68 12.90 14.73
C SER A 130 13.23 12.08 13.55
N ILE A 131 14.56 11.90 13.51
CA ILE A 131 15.20 11.06 12.48
C ILE A 131 14.65 9.62 12.52
N GLY A 132 14.36 9.10 13.71
CA GLY A 132 13.77 7.77 13.89
C GLY A 132 12.39 7.64 13.25
N GLU A 133 11.49 8.61 13.47
CA GLU A 133 10.17 8.62 12.86
C GLU A 133 10.24 8.74 11.33
N LYS A 134 11.12 9.60 10.82
CA LYS A 134 11.34 9.75 9.36
C LYS A 134 11.77 8.45 8.70
N ILE A 135 12.71 7.72 9.33
CA ILE A 135 13.17 6.42 8.84
C ILE A 135 12.02 5.39 8.91
N LEU A 136 11.27 5.38 10.01
CA LEU A 136 10.23 4.37 10.20
C LEU A 136 9.05 4.56 9.25
N VAL A 137 8.64 5.81 9.00
CA VAL A 137 7.65 6.16 7.98
C VAL A 137 8.15 5.75 6.59
N GLY A 138 9.40 6.07 6.25
CA GLY A 138 9.96 5.68 4.95
C GLY A 138 10.06 4.16 4.73
N ILE A 139 10.34 3.38 5.78
CA ILE A 139 10.31 1.90 5.70
C ILE A 139 8.86 1.40 5.53
N SER A 140 7.90 2.02 6.22
CA SER A 140 6.47 1.71 6.07
C SER A 140 6.00 1.92 4.63
N ASP A 141 6.39 3.04 4.02
CA ASP A 141 6.06 3.39 2.63
C ASP A 141 6.60 2.36 1.65
N PHE A 142 7.79 1.80 1.90
CA PHE A 142 8.34 0.71 1.10
C PHE A 142 7.48 -0.57 1.20
N GLY A 143 6.84 -0.78 2.36
CA GLY A 143 5.93 -1.90 2.61
C GLY A 143 4.67 -1.89 1.72
N VAL A 144 4.18 -0.72 1.33
CA VAL A 144 2.88 -0.50 0.68
C VAL A 144 2.72 -1.25 -0.64
N LEU A 145 3.80 -1.39 -1.41
CA LEU A 145 3.76 -2.08 -2.70
C LEU A 145 4.23 -3.54 -2.61
N THR A 146 4.63 -4.00 -1.43
CA THR A 146 5.26 -5.31 -1.23
C THR A 146 4.27 -6.47 -1.44
N PHE A 147 2.96 -6.21 -1.46
CA PHE A 147 1.94 -7.21 -1.78
C PHE A 147 2.17 -7.83 -3.17
N ALA A 148 2.69 -7.04 -4.11
CA ALA A 148 2.83 -7.45 -5.49
C ALA A 148 3.90 -8.55 -5.67
N PRO A 149 5.16 -8.36 -5.24
CA PRO A 149 6.13 -9.46 -5.25
C PRO A 149 5.77 -10.59 -4.28
N MET A 150 5.15 -10.29 -3.11
CA MET A 150 4.68 -11.35 -2.19
C MET A 150 3.61 -12.24 -2.82
N GLY A 151 2.83 -11.74 -3.79
CA GLY A 151 1.86 -12.54 -4.53
C GLY A 151 2.47 -13.78 -5.21
N PHE A 152 3.77 -13.76 -5.52
CA PHE A 152 4.48 -14.94 -6.07
C PHE A 152 4.67 -16.08 -5.05
N ILE A 153 4.57 -15.82 -3.75
CA ILE A 153 4.58 -16.86 -2.71
C ILE A 153 3.35 -17.77 -2.88
N PHE A 154 2.21 -17.18 -3.28
CA PHE A 154 0.93 -17.85 -3.36
C PHE A 154 0.59 -18.38 -4.76
N ARG A 155 1.61 -18.79 -5.53
CA ARG A 155 1.44 -19.39 -6.88
C ARG A 155 0.48 -20.56 -6.94
N GLY A 156 0.30 -21.31 -5.84
CA GLY A 156 -0.68 -22.40 -5.75
C GLY A 156 -2.13 -21.95 -6.03
N ARG A 157 -2.42 -20.65 -5.94
CA ARG A 157 -3.73 -20.05 -6.25
C ARG A 157 -3.98 -19.83 -7.74
N TRP A 158 -2.99 -20.04 -8.60
CA TRP A 158 -3.07 -19.72 -10.02
C TRP A 158 -3.80 -20.79 -10.86
N SER A 159 -3.93 -22.02 -10.35
CA SER A 159 -4.57 -23.12 -11.04
C SER A 159 -6.08 -22.93 -11.25
N GLU A 160 -6.71 -22.04 -10.49
CA GLU A 160 -8.16 -21.83 -10.48
C GLU A 160 -8.62 -20.65 -11.37
N VAL A 161 -7.72 -20.05 -12.15
CA VAL A 161 -7.95 -18.73 -12.74
C VAL A 161 -7.82 -18.76 -14.26
N GLU A 162 -8.91 -18.42 -14.95
CA GLU A 162 -8.92 -18.18 -16.39
C GLU A 162 -8.27 -16.83 -16.73
N GLN A 163 -7.55 -16.79 -17.85
CA GLN A 163 -6.86 -15.59 -18.29
C GLN A 163 -7.82 -14.60 -18.97
N GLU A 164 -7.71 -13.32 -18.64
CA GLU A 164 -8.45 -12.21 -19.23
C GLU A 164 -7.51 -11.11 -19.73
N PRO A 165 -7.91 -10.35 -20.77
CA PRO A 165 -7.11 -9.23 -21.26
C PRO A 165 -7.05 -8.09 -20.24
N LEU A 166 -5.84 -7.64 -19.91
CA LEU A 166 -5.60 -6.50 -19.04
C LEU A 166 -5.99 -5.20 -19.75
N ARG A 167 -6.82 -4.37 -19.09
CA ARG A 167 -7.13 -3.03 -19.58
C ARG A 167 -6.19 -2.01 -18.93
N THR A 168 -5.47 -1.24 -19.74
CA THR A 168 -4.62 -0.14 -19.27
C THR A 168 -5.28 1.20 -19.60
N ASN A 169 -5.16 2.18 -18.71
CA ASN A 169 -5.48 3.57 -18.99
C ASN A 169 -4.40 4.45 -18.37
N LEU A 170 -3.25 4.51 -19.04
CA LEU A 170 -2.06 5.21 -18.56
C LEU A 170 -2.32 6.71 -18.37
N ILE A 171 -3.00 7.33 -19.33
CA ILE A 171 -3.28 8.78 -19.32
C ILE A 171 -4.16 9.15 -18.12
N GLY A 172 -5.24 8.40 -17.89
CA GLY A 172 -6.10 8.63 -16.72
C GLY A 172 -5.35 8.46 -15.40
N GLY A 173 -4.45 7.47 -15.31
CA GLY A 173 -3.61 7.26 -14.13
C GLY A 173 -2.65 8.41 -13.86
N ILE A 174 -1.99 8.94 -14.90
CA ILE A 174 -1.07 10.08 -14.77
C ILE A 174 -1.82 11.34 -14.32
N ILE A 175 -3.00 11.61 -14.90
CA ILE A 175 -3.81 12.78 -14.52
C ILE A 175 -4.19 12.73 -13.04
N VAL A 176 -4.65 11.56 -12.56
CA VAL A 176 -5.00 11.37 -11.15
C VAL A 176 -3.78 11.53 -10.25
N LEU A 177 -2.64 10.93 -10.63
CA LEU A 177 -1.40 11.05 -9.85
C LEU A 177 -0.94 12.50 -9.71
N VAL A 178 -0.88 13.25 -10.81
CA VAL A 178 -0.49 14.67 -10.79
C VAL A 178 -1.45 15.48 -9.93
N ALA A 179 -2.76 15.29 -10.08
CA ALA A 179 -3.76 15.98 -9.27
C ALA A 179 -3.58 15.69 -7.77
N LEU A 180 -3.36 14.44 -7.38
CA LEU A 180 -3.16 14.04 -5.98
C LEU A 180 -1.88 14.63 -5.40
N ILE A 181 -0.76 14.59 -6.14
CA ILE A 181 0.52 15.17 -5.70
C ILE A 181 0.37 16.69 -5.54
N THR A 182 -0.23 17.38 -6.52
CA THR A 182 -0.42 18.84 -6.45
C THR A 182 -1.28 19.25 -5.27
N VAL A 183 -2.42 18.57 -5.05
CA VAL A 183 -3.29 18.84 -3.91
C VAL A 183 -2.57 18.56 -2.59
N ASN A 184 -1.83 17.46 -2.50
CA ASN A 184 -1.11 17.09 -1.28
C ASN A 184 -0.01 18.12 -0.94
N ILE A 185 0.77 18.55 -1.93
CA ILE A 185 1.76 19.62 -1.74
C ILE A 185 1.08 20.91 -1.27
N TRP A 186 -0.02 21.31 -1.92
CA TRP A 186 -0.76 22.52 -1.55
C TRP A 186 -1.33 22.49 -0.12
N ILE A 187 -1.72 21.32 0.39
CA ILE A 187 -2.18 21.15 1.78
C ILE A 187 -1.01 21.15 2.78
N SER A 188 0.18 20.72 2.34
CA SER A 188 1.36 20.49 3.20
C SER A 188 2.29 21.72 3.32
N THR A 189 2.06 22.76 2.50
CA THR A 189 2.73 24.08 2.55
C THR A 189 1.80 25.13 3.14
#